data_AF-A0A1Z5KM03-F1
#
_entry.id   AF-A0A1Z5KM03-F1
#
_cell.length_a   1.000
_cell.length_b   1.000
_cell.length_c   1.000
_cell.angle_alpha   90.00
_cell.angle_beta   90.00
_cell.angle_gamma   90.00
#
_symmetry.space_group_name_H-M   'P 1'
#
loop_
_entity.id
_entity.type
_entity.pdbx_description
1 polymer ?
#
loop_
_entity_poly.entity_id
_entity_poly.type
_entity_poly.pdbx_seq_one_letter_code
_entity_poly.pdbx_strand_id
1 'polypeptide(L)'
;MDPRPLKRPRSSTPTKGDAVQKKKGSKKSKNKKKVQLPEATSATTKTKQNASPLDETATAEGQMMSQMLSTFSFIEQSRFEAYKRAKLNHPAVEDWVAACVSHHMSLEGPGRPLSDLVTPGSHREIAMVVATAAKIYAQRLVAAALKAERPGAPLSPETLWKVLQERRRNGTDPGFYLQKNGSIQLNAPHSCKNYEQRRLAGLAAQEAYDAKFGTDSSEHADECATVKNEASDAVEERRSDEKEDTKAADVENEVKDEDFMDGADN
;
A
#
# COMPACT_ATOMS: atom_id res chain seq x y z
N MET A 1 -24.93 -16.19 -58.34
CA MET A 1 -25.02 -16.29 -56.87
C MET A 1 -24.62 -14.94 -56.30
N ASP A 2 -25.61 -14.04 -56.14
CA ASP A 2 -25.37 -12.65 -55.73
C ASP A 2 -25.33 -12.51 -54.20
N PRO A 3 -24.32 -11.83 -53.62
CA PRO A 3 -24.26 -11.55 -52.19
C PRO A 3 -25.22 -10.42 -51.82
N ARG A 4 -26.22 -10.72 -50.98
CA ARG A 4 -27.15 -9.73 -50.42
C ARG A 4 -26.42 -8.82 -49.42
N PRO A 5 -26.56 -7.47 -49.49
CA PRO A 5 -25.99 -6.57 -48.51
C PRO A 5 -26.83 -6.54 -47.21
N LEU A 6 -26.15 -6.74 -46.08
CA LEU A 6 -26.72 -6.63 -44.73
C LEU A 6 -27.01 -5.15 -44.39
N LYS A 7 -28.29 -4.84 -44.15
CA LYS A 7 -28.76 -3.55 -43.61
C LYS A 7 -28.19 -3.33 -42.20
N ARG A 8 -27.42 -2.26 -42.01
CA ARG A 8 -27.06 -1.75 -40.67
C ARG A 8 -28.22 -0.92 -40.09
N PRO A 9 -28.56 -1.06 -38.80
CA PRO A 9 -29.53 -0.20 -38.14
C PRO A 9 -28.97 1.21 -37.95
N ARG A 10 -29.84 2.20 -38.21
CA ARG A 10 -29.55 3.64 -38.13
C ARG A 10 -29.50 4.12 -36.68
N SER A 11 -28.58 5.04 -36.41
CA SER A 11 -28.42 5.77 -35.16
C SER A 11 -29.63 6.67 -34.87
N SER A 12 -30.18 6.57 -33.67
CA SER A 12 -31.15 7.51 -33.13
C SER A 12 -30.46 8.47 -32.16
N THR A 13 -30.23 9.71 -32.59
CA THR A 13 -30.24 10.88 -31.70
C THR A 13 -31.69 11.31 -31.48
N PRO A 14 -32.05 11.73 -30.26
CA PRO A 14 -32.37 13.15 -30.02
C PRO A 14 -31.90 13.57 -28.59
N THR A 15 -31.86 14.82 -28.13
CA THR A 15 -32.80 15.94 -28.30
C THR A 15 -32.11 17.21 -27.78
N LYS A 16 -32.29 18.34 -28.48
CA LYS A 16 -32.03 19.69 -27.95
C LYS A 16 -33.05 20.00 -26.84
N GLY A 17 -32.57 20.39 -25.66
CA GLY A 17 -33.36 20.94 -24.57
C GLY A 17 -32.87 22.34 -24.23
N ASP A 18 -33.82 23.26 -24.16
CA ASP A 18 -33.66 24.70 -24.18
C ASP A 18 -33.05 25.35 -22.94
N ALA A 19 -32.64 26.59 -23.20
CA ALA A 19 -32.06 27.57 -22.31
C ALA A 19 -32.91 27.89 -21.05
N VAL A 20 -32.24 28.00 -19.90
CA VAL A 20 -32.62 28.95 -18.85
C VAL A 20 -31.39 29.69 -18.35
N GLN A 21 -31.30 30.96 -18.74
CA GLN A 21 -30.43 31.95 -18.13
C GLN A 21 -30.94 32.29 -16.73
N LYS A 22 -30.05 32.30 -15.71
CA LYS A 22 -30.17 33.23 -14.58
C LYS A 22 -28.79 33.67 -14.09
N LYS A 23 -28.43 34.88 -14.52
CA LYS A 23 -27.38 35.73 -13.94
C LYS A 23 -27.77 36.15 -12.51
N LYS A 24 -26.93 35.85 -11.53
CA LYS A 24 -26.59 36.64 -10.33
C LYS A 24 -25.22 36.11 -9.91
N GLY A 25 -24.19 36.85 -9.55
CA GLY A 25 -24.01 38.21 -9.07
C GLY A 25 -22.62 38.20 -8.44
N SER A 26 -21.84 39.23 -8.72
CA SER A 26 -20.45 39.43 -8.34
C SER A 26 -20.14 39.20 -6.85
N LYS A 27 -18.94 38.67 -6.57
CA LYS A 27 -18.03 39.24 -5.57
C LYS A 27 -16.58 38.88 -5.92
N LYS A 28 -15.96 39.82 -6.63
CA LYS A 28 -14.55 39.85 -7.02
C LYS A 28 -13.72 40.25 -5.79
N SER A 29 -13.26 39.29 -5.00
CA SER A 29 -12.26 39.53 -3.97
C SER A 29 -10.87 39.58 -4.62
N LYS A 30 -10.39 40.80 -4.90
CA LYS A 30 -8.99 41.05 -5.21
C LYS A 30 -8.22 41.04 -3.89
N ASN A 31 -7.66 39.90 -3.48
CA ASN A 31 -6.61 39.90 -2.48
C ASN A 31 -5.26 39.73 -3.19
N LYS A 32 -4.68 40.88 -3.55
CA LYS A 32 -3.37 41.01 -4.19
C LYS A 32 -2.31 40.84 -3.10
N LYS A 33 -2.10 39.62 -2.62
CA LYS A 33 -0.98 39.30 -1.72
C LYS A 33 0.28 39.21 -2.57
N LYS A 34 1.06 40.28 -2.53
CA LYS A 34 2.42 40.39 -3.05
C LYS A 34 3.27 39.32 -2.36
N VAL A 35 3.43 38.16 -2.99
CA VAL A 35 4.40 37.16 -2.58
C VAL A 35 5.76 37.69 -3.01
N GLN A 36 6.48 38.29 -2.07
CA GLN A 36 7.91 38.50 -2.17
C GLN A 36 8.57 37.13 -2.29
N LEU A 37 9.32 36.93 -3.37
CA LEU A 37 10.38 35.93 -3.43
C LEU A 37 11.30 36.17 -2.22
N PRO A 38 11.53 35.20 -1.34
CA PRO A 38 12.68 35.27 -0.45
C PRO A 38 13.93 34.96 -1.30
N GLU A 39 14.79 35.95 -1.47
CA GLU A 39 16.18 35.73 -1.83
C GLU A 39 16.80 34.78 -0.81
N ALA A 40 17.32 33.66 -1.29
CA ALA A 40 18.10 32.73 -0.50
C ALA A 40 19.47 33.35 -0.18
N THR A 41 19.50 34.25 0.81
CA THR A 41 20.74 34.60 1.51
C THR A 41 20.95 33.58 2.61
N SER A 42 21.79 32.59 2.32
CA SER A 42 22.36 31.67 3.30
C SER A 42 23.32 32.44 4.24
N ALA A 43 22.75 33.09 5.25
CA ALA A 43 23.49 33.65 6.36
C ALA A 43 23.41 32.68 7.55
N THR A 44 24.49 31.94 7.77
CA THR A 44 24.66 30.97 8.85
C THR A 44 24.86 31.70 10.18
N THR A 45 23.76 32.15 10.81
CA THR A 45 23.80 32.63 12.19
C THR A 45 23.87 31.43 13.14
N LYS A 46 25.04 31.26 13.76
CA LYS A 46 25.33 30.32 14.85
C LYS A 46 24.44 30.64 16.06
N THR A 47 23.22 30.14 16.07
CA THR A 47 22.38 30.15 17.27
C THR A 47 22.71 28.90 18.07
N LYS A 48 23.37 29.13 19.20
CA LYS A 48 23.74 28.13 20.22
C LYS A 48 22.45 27.68 20.91
N GLN A 49 21.69 26.79 20.27
CA GLN A 49 20.50 26.18 20.89
C GLN A 49 20.95 25.03 21.79
N ASN A 50 20.52 25.11 23.05
CA ASN A 50 20.57 24.03 24.01
C ASN A 50 19.89 22.79 23.40
N ALA A 51 20.70 21.78 23.10
CA ALA A 51 20.22 20.49 22.65
C ALA A 51 19.39 19.85 23.77
N SER A 52 18.08 19.75 23.55
CA SER A 52 17.21 18.88 24.32
C SER A 52 17.63 17.42 24.08
N PRO A 53 17.79 16.59 25.13
CA PRO A 53 18.40 15.26 25.06
C PRO A 53 17.52 14.17 24.43
N LEU A 54 16.55 14.54 23.57
CA LEU A 54 15.69 13.60 22.85
C LEU A 54 16.22 13.22 21.46
N ASP A 55 17.32 13.83 20.99
CA ASP A 55 17.96 13.49 19.71
C ASP A 55 18.82 12.21 19.75
N GLU A 56 19.01 11.60 20.92
CA GLU A 56 19.94 10.47 21.11
C GLU A 56 19.36 9.09 20.74
N THR A 57 18.10 9.03 20.30
CA THR A 57 17.48 7.82 19.73
C THR A 57 17.33 7.87 18.20
N ALA A 58 17.91 8.86 17.53
CA ALA A 58 18.02 8.87 16.08
C ALA A 58 18.98 7.74 15.66
N THR A 59 18.40 6.57 15.38
CA THR A 59 19.12 5.45 14.75
C THR A 59 19.93 5.96 13.55
N ALA A 60 21.09 5.36 13.28
CA ALA A 60 21.92 5.77 12.14
C ALA A 60 21.13 5.84 10.82
N GLU A 61 20.11 4.98 10.68
CA GLU A 61 19.14 5.01 9.59
C GLU A 61 18.27 6.28 9.56
N GLY A 62 17.77 6.74 10.72
CA GLY A 62 17.03 7.99 10.84
C GLY A 62 17.86 9.22 10.48
N GLN A 63 19.15 9.24 10.86
CA GLN A 63 20.08 10.31 10.47
C GLN A 63 20.35 10.31 8.96
N MET A 64 20.58 9.14 8.36
CA MET A 64 20.72 9.01 6.91
C MET A 64 19.46 9.44 6.14
N MET A 65 18.28 9.04 6.61
CA MET A 65 17.01 9.48 6.01
C MET A 65 16.83 11.00 6.11
N SER A 66 17.13 11.59 7.28
CA SER A 66 17.08 13.05 7.46
C SER A 66 18.02 13.78 6.50
N GLN A 67 19.25 13.27 6.34
CA GLN A 67 20.22 13.82 5.40
C GLN A 67 19.74 13.69 3.94
N MET A 68 19.17 12.54 3.54
CA MET A 68 18.59 12.39 2.21
C MET A 68 17.43 13.36 1.97
N LEU A 69 16.52 13.50 2.93
CA LEU A 69 15.38 14.43 2.84
C LEU A 69 15.83 15.90 2.76
N SER A 70 16.96 16.26 3.38
CA SER A 70 17.56 17.60 3.31
C SER A 70 18.02 17.96 1.89
N THR A 71 18.40 16.97 1.08
CA THR A 71 18.82 17.19 -0.32
C THR A 71 17.65 17.40 -1.29
N PHE A 72 16.41 17.16 -0.86
CA PHE A 72 15.25 17.33 -1.73
C PHE A 72 14.95 18.80 -2.00
N SER A 73 14.72 19.10 -3.27
CA SER A 73 14.08 20.35 -3.65
C SER A 73 12.69 20.47 -3.00
N PHE A 74 12.22 21.70 -2.81
CA PHE A 74 10.87 21.95 -2.29
C PHE A 74 9.77 21.20 -3.08
N ILE A 75 9.95 21.05 -4.39
CA ILE A 75 9.02 20.32 -5.27
C ILE A 75 9.04 18.83 -4.95
N GLU A 76 10.22 18.24 -4.73
CA GLU A 76 10.36 16.82 -4.37
C GLU A 76 9.79 16.54 -2.99
N GLN A 77 10.05 17.41 -2.00
CA GLN A 77 9.45 17.30 -0.68
C GLN A 77 7.92 17.36 -0.76
N SER A 78 7.37 18.29 -1.55
CA SER A 78 5.92 18.38 -1.78
C SER A 78 5.35 17.10 -2.41
N ARG A 79 6.03 16.53 -3.41
CA ARG A 79 5.64 15.26 -4.04
C ARG A 79 5.68 14.09 -3.06
N PHE A 80 6.74 13.99 -2.26
CA PHE A 80 6.89 12.96 -1.24
C PHE A 80 5.78 13.04 -0.18
N GLU A 81 5.50 14.25 0.31
CA GLU A 81 4.46 14.51 1.30
C GLU A 81 3.05 14.25 0.75
N ALA A 82 2.78 14.61 -0.51
CA ALA A 82 1.54 14.28 -1.20
C ALA A 82 1.38 12.76 -1.33
N TYR A 83 2.44 12.05 -1.71
CA TYR A 83 2.44 10.60 -1.82
C TYR A 83 2.26 9.89 -0.46
N LYS A 84 2.89 10.39 0.61
CA LYS A 84 2.72 9.88 1.98
C LYS A 84 1.27 10.02 2.44
N ARG A 85 0.64 11.18 2.17
CA ARG A 85 -0.76 11.45 2.53
C ARG A 85 -1.78 10.81 1.59
N ALA A 86 -1.40 10.39 0.39
CA ALA A 86 -2.32 9.75 -0.56
C ALA A 86 -2.88 8.46 0.04
N LYS A 87 -4.21 8.43 0.25
CA LYS A 87 -4.98 7.28 0.72
C LYS A 87 -6.01 6.91 -0.35
N LEU A 88 -6.26 5.62 -0.51
CA LEU A 88 -7.39 5.15 -1.32
C LEU A 88 -8.69 5.33 -0.54
N ASN A 89 -9.79 5.53 -1.26
CA ASN A 89 -11.11 5.66 -0.65
C ASN A 89 -11.57 4.29 -0.10
N HIS A 90 -11.55 4.10 1.22
CA HIS A 90 -11.84 2.82 1.87
C HIS A 90 -13.20 2.23 1.47
N PRO A 91 -14.32 2.97 1.52
CA PRO A 91 -15.62 2.49 1.03
C PRO A 91 -15.59 1.95 -0.40
N ALA A 92 -14.89 2.64 -1.32
CA ALA A 92 -14.80 2.18 -2.70
C ALA A 92 -13.96 0.90 -2.84
N VAL A 93 -12.95 0.72 -1.97
CA VAL A 93 -12.18 -0.53 -1.90
C VAL A 93 -13.04 -1.65 -1.33
N GLU A 94 -13.83 -1.39 -0.29
CA GLU A 94 -14.77 -2.37 0.28
C GLU A 94 -15.79 -2.86 -0.76
N ASP A 95 -16.43 -1.93 -1.48
CA ASP A 95 -17.38 -2.24 -2.55
C ASP A 95 -16.73 -3.10 -3.66
N TRP A 96 -15.50 -2.75 -4.06
CA TRP A 96 -14.76 -3.50 -5.06
C TRP A 96 -14.41 -4.92 -4.58
N VAL A 97 -13.92 -5.07 -3.34
CA VAL A 97 -13.61 -6.38 -2.75
C VAL A 97 -14.89 -7.21 -2.64
N ALA A 98 -16.00 -6.61 -2.18
CA ALA A 98 -17.28 -7.29 -2.06
C ALA A 98 -17.78 -7.80 -3.42
N ALA A 99 -17.66 -7.00 -4.47
CA ALA A 99 -17.99 -7.41 -5.84
C ALA A 99 -17.08 -8.57 -6.31
N CYS A 100 -15.78 -8.50 -6.03
CA CYS A 100 -14.84 -9.58 -6.37
C CYS A 100 -15.18 -10.90 -5.64
N VAL A 101 -15.46 -10.85 -4.34
CA VAL A 101 -15.82 -12.03 -3.54
C VAL A 101 -17.16 -12.61 -3.99
N SER A 102 -18.17 -11.76 -4.20
CA SER A 102 -19.49 -12.18 -4.69
C SER A 102 -19.38 -12.89 -6.04
N HIS A 103 -18.61 -12.33 -6.98
CA HIS A 103 -18.35 -12.94 -8.27
C HIS A 103 -17.56 -14.25 -8.16
N HIS A 104 -16.61 -14.35 -7.23
CA HIS A 104 -15.85 -15.60 -7.02
C HIS A 104 -16.71 -16.71 -6.42
N MET A 105 -17.62 -16.37 -5.50
CA MET A 105 -18.52 -17.30 -4.82
C MET A 105 -19.79 -17.61 -5.63
N SER A 106 -19.95 -17.01 -6.82
CA SER A 106 -21.17 -17.11 -7.64
C SER A 106 -22.45 -16.74 -6.87
N LEU A 107 -22.34 -15.77 -5.96
CA LEU A 107 -23.49 -15.26 -5.22
C LEU A 107 -24.28 -14.34 -6.14
N GLU A 108 -25.42 -14.83 -6.64
CA GLU A 108 -26.34 -14.02 -7.41
C GLU A 108 -27.04 -12.99 -6.51
N GLY A 109 -26.90 -11.70 -6.83
CA GLY A 109 -27.58 -10.63 -6.13
C GLY A 109 -26.91 -9.27 -6.28
N PRO A 110 -27.68 -8.17 -6.18
CA PRO A 110 -27.12 -6.83 -6.21
C PRO A 110 -26.32 -6.54 -4.93
N GLY A 111 -25.03 -6.21 -5.10
CA GLY A 111 -24.24 -5.38 -4.18
C GLY A 111 -24.29 -5.74 -2.69
N ARG A 112 -24.04 -7.00 -2.32
CA ARG A 112 -23.87 -7.35 -0.90
C ARG A 112 -22.67 -6.60 -0.30
N PRO A 113 -22.79 -5.99 0.88
CA PRO A 113 -21.68 -5.30 1.51
C PRO A 113 -20.61 -6.32 1.94
N LEU A 114 -19.36 -5.88 2.03
CA LEU A 114 -18.25 -6.75 2.42
C LEU A 114 -18.46 -7.35 3.81
N SER A 115 -19.12 -6.63 4.73
CA SER A 115 -19.46 -7.07 6.09
C SER A 115 -20.21 -8.39 6.15
N ASP A 116 -21.02 -8.69 5.13
CA ASP A 116 -21.89 -9.87 5.09
C ASP A 116 -21.17 -11.07 4.45
N LEU A 117 -20.04 -10.82 3.79
CA LEU A 117 -19.28 -11.82 3.04
C LEU A 117 -18.05 -12.35 3.79
N VAL A 118 -17.65 -11.68 4.88
CA VAL A 118 -16.46 -11.98 5.66
C VAL A 118 -16.81 -12.10 7.14
N THR A 119 -15.88 -12.60 7.96
CA THR A 119 -16.08 -12.67 9.41
C THR A 119 -16.47 -11.29 9.97
N PRO A 120 -17.52 -11.19 10.79
CA PRO A 120 -17.93 -9.92 11.39
C PRO A 120 -16.74 -9.17 12.02
N GLY A 121 -16.66 -7.87 11.77
CA GLY A 121 -15.55 -7.02 12.23
C GLY A 121 -14.29 -7.00 11.33
N SER A 122 -14.08 -7.98 10.44
CA SER A 122 -12.83 -8.07 9.64
C SER A 122 -12.82 -7.26 8.33
N HIS A 123 -13.98 -6.83 7.82
CA HIS A 123 -14.12 -6.15 6.53
C HIS A 123 -13.20 -4.92 6.38
N ARG A 124 -13.06 -4.11 7.44
CA ARG A 124 -12.24 -2.90 7.45
C ARG A 124 -10.74 -3.20 7.36
N GLU A 125 -10.29 -4.25 8.04
CA GLU A 125 -8.89 -4.70 8.00
C GLU A 125 -8.54 -5.22 6.61
N ILE A 126 -9.41 -6.05 6.04
CA ILE A 126 -9.28 -6.55 4.66
C ILE A 126 -9.18 -5.38 3.69
N ALA A 127 -10.07 -4.39 3.80
CA ALA A 127 -10.04 -3.21 2.95
C ALA A 127 -8.73 -2.40 3.11
N MET A 128 -8.20 -2.28 4.32
CA MET A 128 -6.92 -1.62 4.59
C MET A 128 -5.75 -2.36 3.95
N VAL A 129 -5.70 -3.68 4.08
CA VAL A 129 -4.66 -4.53 3.46
C VAL A 129 -4.72 -4.41 1.95
N VAL A 130 -5.91 -4.53 1.35
CA VAL A 130 -6.11 -4.40 -0.10
C VAL A 130 -5.74 -3.01 -0.60
N ALA A 131 -6.14 -1.95 0.12
CA ALA A 131 -5.76 -0.59 -0.22
C ALA A 131 -4.24 -0.37 -0.17
N THR A 132 -3.56 -0.96 0.81
CA THR A 132 -2.10 -0.89 0.95
C THR A 132 -1.41 -1.66 -0.16
N ALA A 133 -1.91 -2.84 -0.51
CA ALA A 133 -1.40 -3.63 -1.63
C ALA A 133 -1.58 -2.90 -2.98
N ALA A 134 -2.76 -2.32 -3.23
CA ALA A 134 -3.02 -1.49 -4.41
C ALA A 134 -2.10 -0.26 -4.45
N LYS A 135 -1.92 0.38 -3.29
CA LYS A 135 -0.79 1.24 -2.87
C LYS A 135 0.53 0.92 -3.59
N ILE A 136 1.13 -0.16 -3.12
CA ILE A 136 2.44 -0.68 -3.48
C ILE A 136 2.47 -1.09 -4.95
N TYR A 137 1.38 -1.67 -5.44
CA TYR A 137 1.26 -2.08 -6.83
C TYR A 137 1.37 -0.88 -7.79
N ALA A 138 0.60 0.18 -7.54
CA ALA A 138 0.64 1.40 -8.34
C ALA A 138 2.05 2.02 -8.34
N GLN A 139 2.73 2.03 -7.19
CA GLN A 139 4.12 2.51 -7.08
C GLN A 139 5.08 1.73 -7.96
N ARG A 140 5.03 0.40 -7.90
CA ARG A 140 5.90 -0.48 -8.68
C ARG A 140 5.65 -0.32 -10.18
N LEU A 141 4.39 -0.14 -10.57
CA LEU A 141 4.02 0.09 -11.97
C LEU A 141 4.55 1.45 -12.47
N VAL A 142 4.32 2.53 -11.71
CA VAL A 142 4.80 3.87 -12.04
C VAL A 142 6.33 3.93 -12.07
N ALA A 143 7.01 3.30 -11.11
CA ALA A 143 8.47 3.24 -11.08
C ALA A 143 9.05 2.50 -12.30
N ALA A 144 8.40 1.42 -12.74
CA ALA A 144 8.81 0.71 -13.96
C ALA A 144 8.52 1.53 -15.23
N ALA A 145 7.40 2.24 -15.28
CA ALA A 145 7.07 3.13 -16.40
C ALA A 145 8.06 4.29 -16.53
N LEU A 146 8.46 4.90 -15.41
CA LEU A 146 9.48 5.96 -15.40
C LEU A 146 10.86 5.48 -15.88
N LYS A 147 11.19 4.19 -15.72
CA LYS A 147 12.43 3.61 -16.26
C LYS A 147 12.36 3.37 -17.77
N ALA A 148 11.18 3.12 -18.31
CA ALA A 148 10.95 2.89 -19.74
C ALA A 148 10.75 4.20 -20.52
N GLU A 149 10.24 5.26 -19.87
CA GLU A 149 10.00 6.58 -20.45
C GLU A 149 11.30 7.42 -20.49
N ARG A 150 11.38 8.39 -21.42
CA ARG A 150 12.51 9.32 -21.47
C ARG A 150 12.52 10.24 -20.24
N PRO A 151 13.70 10.56 -19.67
CA PRO A 151 13.79 11.45 -18.51
C PRO A 151 13.17 12.80 -18.83
N GLY A 152 12.24 13.25 -17.97
CA GLY A 152 11.55 14.54 -18.10
C GLY A 152 10.26 14.52 -18.94
N ALA A 153 9.92 13.43 -19.61
CA ALA A 153 8.63 13.30 -20.29
C ALA A 153 7.50 12.95 -19.29
N PRO A 154 6.28 13.48 -19.47
CA PRO A 154 5.12 13.04 -18.70
C PRO A 154 4.78 11.58 -19.03
N LEU A 155 4.30 10.84 -18.03
CA LEU A 155 3.94 9.43 -18.19
C LEU A 155 2.78 9.27 -19.19
N SER A 156 3.02 8.55 -20.28
CA SER A 156 1.97 8.22 -21.25
C SER A 156 1.15 7.01 -20.77
N PRO A 157 -0.19 7.01 -20.94
CA PRO A 157 -1.02 5.82 -20.70
C PRO A 157 -0.56 4.60 -21.49
N GLU A 158 -0.03 4.81 -22.71
CA GLU A 158 0.49 3.75 -23.56
C GLU A 158 1.75 3.10 -22.97
N THR A 159 2.64 3.89 -22.37
CA THR A 159 3.84 3.40 -21.69
C THR A 159 3.45 2.56 -20.48
N LEU A 160 2.51 3.04 -19.66
CA LEU A 160 1.97 2.29 -18.52
C LEU A 160 1.40 0.94 -18.95
N TRP A 161 0.63 0.91 -20.04
CA TRP A 161 0.04 -0.33 -20.55
C TRP A 161 1.08 -1.31 -21.08
N LYS A 162 2.09 -0.84 -21.83
CA LYS A 162 3.19 -1.68 -22.32
C LYS A 162 3.99 -2.29 -21.17
N VAL A 163 4.35 -1.46 -20.18
CA VAL A 163 5.09 -1.93 -19.00
C VAL A 163 4.25 -2.91 -18.18
N LEU A 164 2.95 -2.69 -18.05
CA LEU A 164 2.05 -3.65 -17.41
C LEU A 164 2.07 -5.01 -18.13
N GLN A 165 1.97 -5.02 -19.45
CA GLN A 165 2.03 -6.26 -20.25
C GLN A 165 3.37 -6.97 -20.10
N GLU A 166 4.48 -6.23 -20.16
CA GLU A 166 5.83 -6.76 -19.99
C GLU A 166 6.04 -7.36 -18.59
N ARG A 167 5.63 -6.65 -17.54
CA ARG A 167 5.70 -7.15 -16.16
C ARG A 167 4.90 -8.43 -15.97
N ARG A 168 3.72 -8.53 -16.58
CA ARG A 168 2.88 -9.74 -16.57
C ARG A 168 3.57 -10.89 -17.32
N ARG A 169 4.14 -10.63 -18.50
CA ARG A 169 4.90 -11.62 -19.27
C ARG A 169 6.11 -12.13 -18.49
N ASN A 170 6.76 -11.27 -17.72
CA ASN A 170 7.95 -11.59 -16.93
C ASN A 170 7.61 -12.21 -15.55
N GLY A 171 6.33 -12.37 -15.19
CA GLY A 171 5.92 -12.92 -13.89
C GLY A 171 6.28 -12.04 -12.68
N THR A 172 6.62 -10.76 -12.91
CA THR A 172 7.03 -9.81 -11.85
C THR A 172 5.85 -9.06 -11.21
N ASP A 173 4.65 -9.32 -11.71
CA ASP A 173 3.41 -8.78 -11.16
C ASP A 173 2.91 -9.74 -10.08
N PRO A 174 2.60 -9.30 -8.84
CA PRO A 174 2.02 -10.16 -7.80
C PRO A 174 0.73 -10.86 -8.27
N GLY A 175 0.01 -10.26 -9.22
CA GLY A 175 -1.15 -10.88 -9.87
C GLY A 175 -0.81 -12.10 -10.74
N PHE A 176 0.45 -12.36 -11.09
CA PHE A 176 0.84 -13.54 -11.88
C PHE A 176 0.43 -14.86 -11.21
N TYR A 177 0.54 -14.93 -9.88
CA TYR A 177 0.10 -16.09 -9.11
C TYR A 177 -1.43 -16.18 -8.96
N LEU A 178 -2.13 -15.05 -9.12
CA LEU A 178 -3.58 -14.91 -8.92
C LEU A 178 -4.37 -14.75 -10.21
N GLN A 179 -3.70 -14.67 -11.37
CA GLN A 179 -4.38 -14.68 -12.65
C GLN A 179 -5.20 -15.97 -12.70
N LYS A 180 -6.52 -15.80 -12.90
CA LYS A 180 -7.42 -16.84 -13.39
C LYS A 180 -6.83 -17.36 -14.70
N ASN A 181 -5.84 -18.24 -14.61
CA ASN A 181 -5.56 -19.23 -15.63
C ASN A 181 -6.91 -19.95 -15.74
N GLY A 182 -7.64 -19.66 -16.83
CA GLY A 182 -9.10 -19.53 -16.85
C GLY A 182 -9.81 -20.54 -15.96
N SER A 183 -10.66 -20.07 -15.03
CA SER A 183 -11.33 -20.88 -14.01
C SER A 183 -10.44 -22.02 -13.51
N ILE A 184 -9.78 -21.86 -12.36
CA ILE A 184 -9.37 -23.04 -11.61
C ILE A 184 -10.67 -23.78 -11.29
N GLN A 185 -11.11 -24.63 -12.21
CA GLN A 185 -12.05 -25.67 -11.97
C GLN A 185 -11.27 -26.55 -11.01
N LEU A 186 -11.47 -26.33 -9.72
CA LEU A 186 -10.98 -27.22 -8.68
C LEU A 186 -11.44 -28.66 -8.95
N ASN A 187 -12.46 -28.83 -9.80
CA ASN A 187 -13.00 -30.10 -10.27
C ASN A 187 -12.47 -30.56 -11.64
N ALA A 188 -11.60 -29.82 -12.33
CA ALA A 188 -10.99 -30.32 -13.56
C ALA A 188 -9.87 -31.32 -13.20
N PRO A 189 -9.90 -32.57 -13.72
CA PRO A 189 -8.94 -33.63 -13.38
C PRO A 189 -7.48 -33.34 -13.76
N HIS A 190 -7.19 -32.17 -14.33
CA HIS A 190 -5.84 -31.72 -14.70
C HIS A 190 -5.34 -30.53 -13.86
N SER A 191 -6.16 -29.95 -12.98
CA SER A 191 -5.74 -28.83 -12.11
C SER A 191 -4.73 -29.28 -11.04
N CYS A 192 -4.90 -30.50 -10.50
CA CYS A 192 -3.98 -31.09 -9.54
C CYS A 192 -2.57 -31.27 -10.12
N LYS A 193 -2.47 -31.74 -11.38
CA LYS A 193 -1.18 -31.90 -12.07
C LYS A 193 -0.46 -30.57 -12.29
N ASN A 194 -1.20 -29.53 -12.67
CA ASN A 194 -0.63 -28.19 -12.87
C ASN A 194 -0.19 -27.55 -11.54
N TYR A 195 -0.94 -27.78 -10.46
CA TYR A 195 -0.55 -27.33 -9.12
C TYR A 195 0.70 -28.05 -8.64
N GLU A 196 0.75 -29.38 -8.79
CA GLU A 196 1.89 -30.21 -8.40
C GLU A 196 3.14 -29.84 -9.21
N GLN A 197 3.02 -29.61 -10.51
CA GLN A 197 4.12 -29.15 -11.34
C GLN A 197 4.66 -27.77 -10.91
N ARG A 198 3.78 -26.83 -10.54
CA ARG A 198 4.20 -25.52 -10.01
C ARG A 198 4.85 -25.64 -8.64
N ARG A 199 4.32 -26.50 -7.77
CA ARG A 199 4.90 -26.80 -6.46
C ARG A 199 6.30 -27.39 -6.60
N LEU A 200 6.47 -28.37 -7.50
CA LEU A 200 7.78 -28.98 -7.78
C LEU A 200 8.76 -27.97 -8.38
N ALA A 201 8.31 -27.10 -9.29
CA ALA A 201 9.15 -26.03 -9.82
C ALA A 201 9.57 -25.02 -8.73
N GLY A 202 8.68 -24.71 -7.78
CA GLY A 202 8.99 -23.87 -6.63
C GLY A 202 10.05 -24.49 -5.72
N LEU A 203 9.91 -25.78 -5.38
CA LEU A 203 10.91 -26.50 -4.59
C LEU A 203 12.27 -26.57 -5.30
N ALA A 204 12.29 -26.91 -6.60
CA ALA A 204 13.51 -26.95 -7.38
C ALA A 204 14.20 -25.57 -7.48
N ALA A 205 13.43 -24.49 -7.58
CA ALA A 205 13.98 -23.13 -7.58
C ALA A 205 14.58 -22.76 -6.22
N GLN A 206 13.96 -23.20 -5.12
CA GLN A 206 14.48 -22.98 -3.77
C GLN A 206 15.76 -23.80 -3.52
N GLU A 207 15.79 -25.08 -3.89
CA GLU A 207 17.01 -25.89 -3.83
C GLU A 207 18.15 -25.28 -4.66
N ALA A 208 17.86 -24.75 -5.85
CA ALA A 208 18.86 -24.08 -6.67
C ALA A 208 19.36 -22.74 -6.08
N TYR A 209 18.54 -22.07 -5.27
CA TYR A 209 18.93 -20.88 -4.52
C TYR A 209 19.81 -21.27 -3.33
N ASP A 210 19.36 -22.23 -2.53
CA ASP A 210 20.09 -22.72 -1.35
C ASP A 210 21.43 -23.35 -1.73
N ALA A 211 21.51 -24.05 -2.87
CA ALA A 211 22.78 -24.58 -3.39
C ALA A 211 23.77 -23.48 -3.82
N LYS A 212 23.28 -22.30 -4.20
CA LYS A 212 24.13 -21.17 -4.62
C LYS A 212 24.56 -20.27 -3.47
N PHE A 213 23.72 -20.13 -2.45
CA PHE A 213 23.90 -19.13 -1.39
C PHE A 213 23.97 -19.73 0.02
N GLY A 214 23.66 -21.01 0.19
CA GLY A 214 23.67 -21.71 1.48
C GLY A 214 25.08 -22.00 2.00
N THR A 215 26.09 -22.08 1.14
CA THR A 215 27.48 -22.28 1.55
C THR A 215 28.11 -21.02 2.15
N ASP A 216 27.72 -19.84 1.64
CA ASP A 216 28.34 -18.57 2.03
C ASP A 216 27.97 -18.13 3.46
N SER A 217 26.91 -18.71 4.04
CA SER A 217 26.49 -18.41 5.42
C SER A 217 27.15 -19.32 6.46
N SER A 218 27.78 -20.42 6.05
CA SER A 218 28.41 -21.39 6.97
C SER A 218 29.84 -21.02 7.35
N GLU A 219 30.56 -20.25 6.52
CA GLU A 219 31.98 -19.96 6.75
C GLU A 219 32.22 -18.75 7.68
N HIS A 220 31.17 -18.00 8.04
CA HIS A 220 31.29 -16.86 8.96
C HIS A 220 30.83 -17.15 10.40
N ALA A 221 30.36 -18.36 10.71
CA ALA A 221 29.92 -18.71 12.05
C ALA A 221 31.05 -19.24 12.97
N ASP A 222 32.16 -19.73 12.41
CA ASP A 222 33.23 -20.35 13.20
C ASP A 222 34.36 -19.39 13.63
N GLU A 223 34.36 -18.12 13.20
CA GLU A 223 35.40 -17.15 13.58
C GLU A 223 35.03 -16.24 14.78
N CYS A 224 33.91 -16.50 15.47
CA CYS A 224 33.50 -15.72 16.65
C CYS A 224 33.46 -16.55 17.96
N ALA A 225 34.00 -17.78 17.96
CA ALA A 225 34.02 -18.64 19.15
C ALA A 225 35.40 -18.73 19.85
N THR A 226 36.41 -17.97 19.43
CA THR A 226 37.77 -18.02 19.98
C THR A 226 38.28 -16.64 20.43
N VAL A 227 37.51 -15.94 21.27
CA VAL A 227 38.04 -14.84 22.09
C VAL A 227 37.89 -15.19 23.58
N LYS A 228 38.94 -15.86 24.07
CA LYS A 228 39.56 -15.70 25.40
C LYS A 228 38.64 -15.51 26.61
N ASN A 229 38.24 -16.64 27.19
CA ASN A 229 38.00 -16.77 28.62
C ASN A 229 39.34 -16.95 29.35
N GLU A 230 40.12 -15.88 29.56
CA GLU A 230 41.22 -15.88 30.54
C GLU A 230 41.44 -14.46 31.09
N ALA A 231 40.64 -14.10 32.09
CA ALA A 231 40.95 -13.18 33.21
C ALA A 231 39.71 -13.18 34.12
N SER A 232 39.70 -13.88 35.27
CA SER A 232 40.19 -13.38 36.57
C SER A 232 39.55 -12.01 36.88
N ASP A 233 38.93 -11.71 38.01
CA ASP A 233 38.86 -12.29 39.34
C ASP A 233 38.08 -11.23 40.15
N ALA A 234 37.42 -11.62 41.24
CA ALA A 234 36.86 -10.76 42.29
C ALA A 234 35.83 -9.66 41.91
N VAL A 235 34.59 -9.80 42.40
CA VAL A 235 33.99 -8.89 43.40
C VAL A 235 32.57 -9.35 43.74
N GLU A 236 32.45 -9.64 45.04
CA GLU A 236 31.30 -9.60 45.94
C GLU A 236 29.88 -9.31 45.41
N GLU A 237 28.99 -10.27 45.69
CA GLU A 237 27.86 -10.12 46.61
C GLU A 237 27.21 -8.72 46.68
N ARG A 238 26.06 -8.57 46.02
CA ARG A 238 24.94 -7.78 46.56
C ARG A 238 23.61 -8.29 46.05
N ARG A 239 22.90 -8.95 46.99
CA ARG A 239 21.44 -9.07 47.03
C ARG A 239 20.79 -7.71 46.77
N SER A 240 19.81 -7.69 45.88
CA SER A 240 18.62 -6.86 46.06
C SER A 240 17.43 -7.57 45.44
N ASP A 241 16.55 -8.04 46.33
CA ASP A 241 15.18 -8.40 46.05
C ASP A 241 14.50 -7.26 45.28
N GLU A 242 14.13 -7.50 44.02
CA GLU A 242 13.10 -6.71 43.36
C GLU A 242 11.87 -7.57 43.14
N LYS A 243 10.85 -7.15 43.88
CA LYS A 243 9.52 -7.71 44.03
C LYS A 243 8.70 -7.24 42.84
N GLU A 244 8.44 -8.14 41.89
CA GLU A 244 7.61 -7.84 40.73
C GLU A 244 6.12 -7.89 41.14
N ASP A 245 5.60 -6.76 41.62
CA ASP A 245 4.18 -6.54 41.85
C ASP A 245 3.45 -6.47 40.50
N THR A 246 2.92 -7.61 40.06
CA THR A 246 1.97 -7.70 38.94
C THR A 246 0.62 -7.14 39.36
N LYS A 247 0.47 -5.81 39.26
CA LYS A 247 -0.81 -5.13 39.44
C LYS A 247 -1.69 -5.34 38.21
N ALA A 248 -2.59 -6.32 38.32
CA ALA A 248 -3.74 -6.48 37.43
C ALA A 248 -4.56 -5.19 37.41
N ALA A 249 -4.56 -4.48 36.27
CA ALA A 249 -5.51 -3.44 35.99
C ALA A 249 -6.79 -4.11 35.47
N ASP A 250 -7.69 -4.36 36.42
CA ASP A 250 -9.10 -4.65 36.18
C ASP A 250 -9.71 -3.42 35.50
N VAL A 251 -9.96 -3.52 34.19
CA VAL A 251 -10.68 -2.50 33.43
C VAL A 251 -12.13 -2.97 33.37
N GLU A 252 -12.90 -2.56 34.38
CA GLU A 252 -14.35 -2.58 34.35
C GLU A 252 -14.82 -1.68 33.19
N ASN A 253 -15.22 -2.31 32.09
CA ASN A 253 -15.84 -1.60 30.99
C ASN A 253 -17.35 -1.51 31.31
N GLU A 254 -17.72 -0.39 31.92
CA GLU A 254 -19.08 -0.02 32.26
C GLU A 254 -19.92 0.13 30.97
N VAL A 255 -20.71 -0.89 30.66
CA VAL A 255 -21.71 -0.85 29.58
C VAL A 255 -22.83 0.07 30.03
N LYS A 256 -22.85 1.30 29.49
CA LYS A 256 -24.02 2.17 29.55
C LYS A 256 -25.07 1.66 28.58
N ASP A 257 -26.06 0.96 29.11
CA ASP A 257 -27.35 0.76 28.47
C ASP A 257 -28.08 2.12 28.41
N GLU A 258 -27.90 2.83 27.31
CA GLU A 258 -28.75 3.97 26.98
C GLU A 258 -30.03 3.41 26.34
N ASP A 259 -31.04 3.25 27.19
CA ASP A 259 -32.45 3.05 26.84
C ASP A 259 -32.90 4.13 25.83
N PHE A 260 -32.87 3.77 24.55
CA PHE A 260 -33.45 4.57 23.49
C PHE A 260 -34.96 4.31 23.45
N MET A 261 -35.71 5.27 23.99
CA MET A 261 -37.17 5.33 24.03
C MET A 261 -37.82 5.13 22.66
N ASP A 262 -38.70 4.13 22.55
CA ASP A 262 -39.71 4.04 21.51
C ASP A 262 -40.75 5.15 21.69
N GLY A 263 -40.65 6.18 20.87
CA GLY A 263 -41.68 7.19 20.66
C GLY A 263 -42.22 7.09 19.24
N ALA A 264 -43.20 6.22 19.03
CA ALA A 264 -44.00 6.21 17.81
C ALA A 264 -45.47 6.44 18.17
N ASP A 265 -45.87 7.70 18.10
CA ASP A 265 -47.25 8.12 17.93
C ASP A 265 -47.80 7.52 16.61
N ASN A 266 -48.92 6.80 16.71
CA ASN A 266 -49.95 6.72 15.67
C ASN A 266 -51.27 6.20 16.26
#